data_AF-B4EJK2-F1
#
_entry.id   AF-B4EJK2-F1
#
_cell.length_a   1.000
_cell.length_b   1.000
_cell.length_c   1.000
_cell.angle_alpha   90.00
_cell.angle_beta   90.00
_cell.angle_gamma   90.00
#
_symmetry.space_group_name_H-M   'P 1'
#
loop_
_entity.id
_entity.type
_entity.pdbx_description
1 polymer ?
#
loop_
_entity_poly.entity_id
_entity_poly.type
_entity_poly.pdbx_seq_one_letter_code
_entity_poly.pdbx_strand_id
1 'polypeptide(L)'
;MNAARERIRYDANVCGGDFGHVRERFATWKRESLVYRPERRMFDGKDEVRALNDTVYDGPERAQQALIARCEPSDPFALAVQLSAEGRTMWLVMAAYDE
;
A
#
# COMPACT_ATOMS: atom_id res chain seq x y z
N MET A 1 -13.93 -11.71 -28.98
CA MET A 1 -14.17 -11.11 -27.66
C MET A 1 -12.82 -10.78 -27.07
N ASN A 2 -12.37 -9.52 -27.14
CA ASN A 2 -11.15 -9.08 -26.48
C ASN A 2 -11.47 -8.98 -24.99
N ALA A 3 -11.00 -9.93 -24.19
CA ALA A 3 -11.01 -9.79 -22.74
C ALA A 3 -10.30 -8.47 -22.43
N ALA A 4 -11.04 -7.50 -21.86
CA ALA A 4 -10.44 -6.32 -21.30
C ALA A 4 -9.38 -6.83 -20.31
N ARG A 5 -8.11 -6.52 -20.54
CA ARG A 5 -7.06 -6.79 -19.55
C ARG A 5 -7.50 -6.05 -18.29
N GLU A 6 -7.90 -6.79 -17.26
CA GLU A 6 -8.17 -6.25 -15.93
C GLU A 6 -6.94 -5.43 -15.54
N ARG A 7 -7.08 -4.10 -15.53
CA ARG A 7 -5.99 -3.21 -15.16
C ARG A 7 -6.00 -3.16 -13.65
N ILE A 8 -5.00 -3.75 -13.01
CA ILE A 8 -4.87 -3.66 -11.57
C ILE A 8 -4.54 -2.21 -11.21
N ARG A 9 -5.38 -1.62 -10.35
CA ARG A 9 -5.15 -0.32 -9.73
C ARG A 9 -4.47 -0.53 -8.38
N TYR A 10 -3.49 0.32 -8.06
CA TYR A 10 -2.81 0.31 -6.78
C TYR A 10 -3.08 1.61 -6.02
N ASP A 11 -3.47 1.49 -4.76
CA ASP A 11 -3.41 2.59 -3.80
C ASP A 11 -2.17 2.42 -2.93
N ALA A 12 -1.43 3.50 -2.69
CA ALA A 12 -0.23 3.47 -1.87
C ALA A 12 -0.11 4.72 -0.99
N ASN A 13 0.44 4.54 0.21
CA ASN A 13 0.82 5.64 1.12
C ASN A 13 2.13 5.34 1.83
N VAL A 14 2.79 6.38 2.35
CA VAL A 14 4.04 6.28 3.10
C VAL A 14 3.86 6.84 4.51
N CYS A 15 4.51 6.21 5.49
CA CYS A 15 4.65 6.78 6.83
C CYS A 15 5.99 6.39 7.46
N GLY A 16 6.46 7.19 8.41
CA GLY A 16 7.61 6.85 9.25
C GLY A 16 7.19 6.07 10.50
N GLY A 17 8.15 5.78 11.36
CA GLY A 17 7.92 5.07 12.63
C GLY A 17 8.03 3.55 12.50
N ASP A 18 7.57 2.86 13.55
CA ASP A 18 7.52 1.40 13.58
C ASP A 18 6.24 0.84 12.95
N PHE A 19 6.15 -0.48 12.85
CA PHE A 19 4.98 -1.15 12.25
C PHE A 19 3.70 -0.97 13.09
N GLY A 20 3.80 -0.75 14.40
CA GLY A 20 2.64 -0.42 15.23
C GLY A 20 2.01 0.90 14.80
N HIS A 21 2.84 1.91 14.58
CA HIS A 21 2.41 3.21 14.06
C HIS A 21 1.79 3.09 12.66
N VAL A 22 2.31 2.22 11.80
CA VAL A 22 1.74 1.94 10.47
C VAL A 22 0.29 1.46 10.58
N ARG A 23 -0.02 0.56 11.53
CA ARG A 23 -1.39 0.06 11.74
C ARG A 23 -2.35 1.18 12.18
N GLU A 24 -1.90 2.06 13.07
CA GLU A 24 -2.68 3.23 13.52
C GLU A 24 -2.94 4.21 12.37
N ARG A 25 -1.91 4.52 11.58
CA ARG A 25 -2.03 5.38 10.39
C ARG A 25 -2.95 4.76 9.35
N PHE A 26 -2.83 3.45 9.10
CA PHE A 26 -3.71 2.74 8.17
C PHE A 26 -5.19 2.83 8.56
N ALA A 27 -5.51 2.65 9.85
CA ALA A 27 -6.87 2.81 10.35
C ALA A 27 -7.42 4.24 10.15
N THR A 28 -6.53 5.24 10.15
CA THR A 28 -6.88 6.64 9.87
C THR A 28 -7.09 6.85 8.38
N TRP A 29 -6.16 6.41 7.53
CA TRP A 29 -6.23 6.52 6.06
C TRP A 29 -7.51 5.91 5.49
N LYS A 30 -7.99 4.79 6.04
CA LYS A 30 -9.27 4.18 5.66
C LYS A 30 -10.49 5.10 5.74
N ARG A 31 -10.39 6.20 6.48
CA ARG A 31 -11.45 7.20 6.65
C ARG A 31 -11.20 8.46 5.82
N GLU A 32 -10.01 8.61 5.26
CA GLU A 32 -9.61 9.76 4.46
C GLU A 32 -10.02 9.55 3.00
N SER A 33 -10.52 10.61 2.37
CA SER A 33 -10.79 10.66 0.94
C SER A 33 -9.49 10.78 0.15
N LEU A 34 -9.42 10.13 -1.02
CA LEU A 34 -8.30 10.33 -1.94
C LEU A 34 -8.31 11.76 -2.49
N VAL A 35 -7.16 12.44 -2.48
CA VAL A 35 -7.02 13.84 -2.92
C VAL A 35 -7.55 14.06 -4.34
N TYR A 36 -7.28 13.11 -5.25
CA TYR A 36 -7.67 13.22 -6.66
C TYR A 36 -9.06 12.62 -6.97
N ARG A 37 -9.67 11.90 -6.03
CA ARG A 37 -10.99 11.26 -6.16
C ARG A 37 -11.70 11.23 -4.81
N PRO A 38 -12.28 12.37 -4.39
CA PRO A 38 -12.84 12.52 -3.05
C PRO A 38 -14.00 11.57 -2.76
N GLU A 39 -14.63 11.04 -3.80
CA GLU A 39 -15.69 10.02 -3.72
C GLU A 39 -15.19 8.64 -3.26
N ARG A 40 -13.87 8.42 -3.22
CA ARG A 40 -13.26 7.16 -2.76
C ARG A 40 -12.42 7.38 -1.51
N ARG A 41 -12.49 6.40 -0.59
CA ARG A 41 -11.65 6.35 0.60
C ARG A 41 -10.34 5.62 0.29
N MET A 42 -9.27 6.02 0.96
CA MET A 42 -7.98 5.34 0.83
C MET A 42 -8.07 3.92 1.42
N PHE A 43 -7.51 2.92 0.74
CA PHE A 43 -7.54 1.52 1.19
C PHE A 43 -8.95 0.98 1.48
N ASP A 44 -9.97 1.46 0.77
CA ASP A 44 -11.35 1.01 0.96
C ASP A 44 -11.46 -0.51 0.77
N GLY A 45 -12.29 -1.16 1.59
CA GLY A 45 -12.49 -2.61 1.58
C GLY A 45 -11.34 -3.47 2.13
N LYS A 46 -10.19 -2.90 2.51
CA LYS A 46 -9.10 -3.65 3.14
C LYS A 46 -9.22 -3.59 4.66
N ASP A 47 -9.23 -4.71 5.35
CA ASP A 47 -9.49 -4.81 6.79
C ASP A 47 -8.29 -4.37 7.63
N GLU A 48 -7.09 -4.77 7.22
CA GLU A 48 -5.84 -4.54 7.95
C GLU A 48 -4.64 -4.31 7.03
N VAL A 49 -3.50 -4.00 7.62
CA VAL A 49 -2.19 -3.93 6.96
C VAL A 49 -1.26 -4.99 7.55
N ARG A 50 -0.50 -5.68 6.68
CA ARG A 50 0.46 -6.72 7.04
C ARG A 50 1.84 -6.37 6.52
N ALA A 51 2.88 -6.59 7.32
CA ALA A 51 4.25 -6.50 6.84
C ALA A 51 4.50 -7.67 5.87
N LEU A 52 5.03 -7.37 4.69
CA LEU A 52 5.38 -8.40 3.70
C LEU A 52 6.60 -9.21 4.15
N ASN A 53 7.60 -8.52 4.71
CA ASN A 53 8.84 -9.09 5.24
C ASN A 53 9.57 -8.05 6.09
N ASP A 54 10.68 -8.46 6.72
CA ASP A 54 11.57 -7.60 7.52
C ASP A 54 12.70 -6.96 6.67
N THR A 55 12.62 -7.02 5.35
CA THR A 55 13.64 -6.45 4.45
C THR A 55 13.48 -4.94 4.36
N VAL A 56 14.58 -4.20 4.52
CA VAL A 56 14.65 -2.77 4.21
C VAL A 56 15.12 -2.60 2.78
N TYR A 57 14.24 -2.09 1.92
CA TYR A 57 14.53 -1.85 0.52
C TYR A 57 15.28 -0.52 0.32
N ASP A 58 16.27 -0.51 -0.56
CA ASP A 58 16.99 0.71 -0.92
C ASP A 58 16.15 1.53 -1.93
N GLY A 59 15.49 2.56 -1.43
CA GLY A 59 14.67 3.48 -2.22
C GLY A 59 13.23 3.04 -2.50
N PRO A 60 12.38 4.00 -2.91
CA PRO A 60 10.95 3.76 -3.14
C PRO A 60 10.67 2.86 -4.35
N GLU A 61 11.48 2.89 -5.43
CA GLU A 61 11.18 2.09 -6.62
C GLU A 61 11.24 0.57 -6.34
N ARG A 62 12.27 0.12 -5.60
CA ARG A 62 12.44 -1.29 -5.25
C ARG A 62 11.36 -1.77 -4.28
N ALA A 63 11.03 -0.94 -3.30
CA ALA A 63 9.93 -1.21 -2.36
C ALA A 63 8.59 -1.34 -3.11
N GLN A 64 8.32 -0.43 -4.05
CA GLN A 64 7.11 -0.46 -4.85
C GLN A 64 7.02 -1.71 -5.72
N GLN A 65 8.12 -2.10 -6.39
CA GLN A 65 8.16 -3.32 -7.19
C GLN A 65 7.90 -4.59 -6.36
N ALA A 66 8.45 -4.65 -5.14
CA ALA A 66 8.22 -5.77 -4.24
C ALA A 66 6.73 -5.90 -3.83
N LEU A 67 6.07 -4.78 -3.57
CA LEU A 67 4.63 -4.75 -3.26
C LEU A 67 3.78 -5.08 -4.49
N ILE A 68 4.06 -4.51 -5.67
CA ILE A 68 3.34 -4.81 -6.92
C ILE A 68 3.40 -6.31 -7.23
N ALA A 69 4.53 -6.97 -6.97
CA ALA A 69 4.68 -8.39 -7.22
C ALA A 69 3.86 -9.29 -6.27
N ARG A 70 3.29 -8.75 -5.18
CA ARG A 70 2.66 -9.53 -4.09
C ARG A 70 1.26 -9.09 -3.70
N CYS A 71 0.87 -7.85 -3.97
CA CYS A 71 -0.49 -7.38 -3.72
C CYS A 71 -1.45 -8.01 -4.73
N GLU A 72 -2.51 -8.65 -4.26
CA GLU A 72 -3.60 -9.13 -5.09
C GLU A 72 -4.90 -8.32 -4.84
N PRO A 73 -5.72 -8.07 -5.87
CA PRO A 73 -7.02 -7.41 -5.70
C PRO A 73 -7.94 -8.09 -4.68
N SER A 74 -7.89 -9.43 -4.66
CA SER A 74 -8.65 -10.32 -3.77
C SER A 74 -8.20 -10.24 -2.30
N ASP A 75 -7.02 -9.71 -2.01
CA ASP A 75 -6.51 -9.66 -0.64
C ASP A 75 -7.41 -8.78 0.23
N PRO A 76 -7.88 -9.26 1.40
CA PRO A 76 -8.62 -8.43 2.34
C PRO A 76 -7.71 -7.49 3.15
N PHE A 77 -6.41 -7.41 2.82
CA PHE A 77 -5.43 -6.61 3.54
C PHE A 77 -4.55 -5.81 2.57
N ALA A 78 -3.92 -4.75 3.09
CA ALA A 78 -2.81 -4.07 2.44
C ALA A 78 -1.47 -4.70 2.87
N LEU A 79 -0.46 -4.59 2.01
CA LEU A 79 0.90 -5.01 2.32
C LEU A 79 1.81 -3.81 2.59
N ALA A 80 2.75 -3.98 3.49
CA ALA A 80 3.73 -2.97 3.86
C ALA A 80 5.17 -3.50 3.78
N VAL A 81 6.10 -2.67 3.32
CA VAL A 81 7.55 -2.94 3.36
C VAL A 81 8.30 -1.74 3.92
N GLN A 82 9.46 -2.00 4.51
CA GLN A 82 10.38 -0.94 4.92
C GLN A 82 11.23 -0.49 3.74
N LEU A 83 11.54 0.80 3.67
CA LEU A 83 12.50 1.35 2.72
C LEU A 83 13.38 2.40 3.38
N SER A 84 14.60 2.55 2.88
CA SER A 84 15.46 3.69 3.16
C SER A 84 15.29 4.75 2.08
N ALA A 85 14.95 5.97 2.46
CA ALA A 85 14.95 7.13 1.58
C ALA A 85 15.44 8.37 2.33
N GLU A 86 16.33 9.14 1.70
CA GLU A 86 16.90 10.38 2.27
C GLU A 86 17.49 10.21 3.68
N GLY A 87 18.14 9.07 3.93
CA GLY A 87 18.76 8.76 5.23
C GLY A 87 17.78 8.39 6.35
N ARG A 88 16.50 8.15 6.03
CA ARG A 88 15.46 7.72 6.97
C ARG A 88 14.86 6.39 6.55
N THR A 89 14.46 5.58 7.52
CA THR A 89 13.66 4.38 7.27
C THR A 89 12.18 4.75 7.33
N MET A 90 11.43 4.33 6.32
CA MET A 90 9.99 4.56 6.17
C MET A 90 9.28 3.27 5.80
N TRP A 91 7.97 3.27 5.92
CA TRP A 91 7.10 2.19 5.47
C TRP A 91 6.29 2.64 4.26
N LEU A 92 6.37 1.86 3.19
CA LEU A 92 5.45 1.97 2.05
C LEU A 92 4.34 0.94 2.24
N VAL A 93 3.09 1.38 2.20
CA VAL A 93 1.89 0.55 2.28
C VAL A 93 1.19 0.57 0.94
N MET A 94 0.75 -0.58 0.43
CA MET A 94 0.07 -0.71 -0.85
C MET A 94 -1.08 -1.72 -0.78
N ALA A 95 -2.13 -1.46 -1.56
CA ALA A 95 -3.17 -2.43 -1.84
C ALA A 95 -3.54 -2.43 -3.32
N ALA A 96 -3.87 -3.61 -3.84
CA ALA A 96 -4.32 -3.81 -5.22
C ALA A 96 -5.86 -3.89 -5.30
N TYR A 97 -6.40 -3.52 -6.46
CA TYR A 97 -7.82 -3.50 -6.79
C TYR A 97 -8.03 -3.82 -8.26
N ASP A 98 -9.12 -4.50 -8.57
CA ASP A 98 -9.63 -4.58 -9.94
C ASP A 98 -10.20 -3.22 -10.35
N GLU A 99 -9.98 -2.81 -11.61
CA GLU A 99 -10.51 -1.56 -12.19
C GLU A 99 -11.87 -1.75 -12.86
#